data_AF-A0AAE0FSE1-F1
#
_entry.id   AF-A0AAE0FSE1-F1
#
_cell.length_a   1.000
_cell.length_b   1.000
_cell.length_c   1.000
_cell.angle_alpha   90.00
_cell.angle_beta   90.00
_cell.angle_gamma   90.00
#
_symmetry.space_group_name_H-M   'P 1'
#
loop_
_entity.id
_entity.type
_entity.pdbx_description
1 polymer ?
#
loop_
_entity_poly.entity_id
_entity_poly.type
_entity_poly.pdbx_seq_one_letter_code
_entity_poly.pdbx_strand_id
1 'polypeptide(L)'
;MRTISYEQLLELYRKLLNSPSAAAARDYGMFTYSTVSLSRSNEVRGVGLTDFVAPRLYGGVGPCPYWVVPCVVREAKNLKEGDITYTGSGRHSNPIACFHGAAGRYLLIRFGKGWAGAMGQVFPDPEENPEEFTNLSMWPGFANGDSICYTQMARNLKSHLADCNIEIETVERMGHWLHTALLQSYLKFFPVDGLLGAGLWPNAAQKQFDHFWDPRFFPNVSDIVQALAPWIATLKEIVRGMGAAATPSMRSIHEVCKYFVTVAIQDALELAEDTPNNPVHAMLLNNATFERVLAT
;
A
#
# COMPACT_ATOMS: atom_id res chain seq x y z
N MET A 1 -22.56 -0.36 -20.19
CA MET A 1 -21.88 -0.36 -18.88
C MET A 1 -20.58 -1.13 -19.01
N ARG A 2 -19.48 -0.42 -19.30
CA ARG A 2 -18.14 -1.00 -19.40
C ARG A 2 -17.44 -0.91 -18.06
N THR A 3 -17.08 -2.06 -17.49
CA THR A 3 -16.26 -2.17 -16.28
C THR A 3 -14.79 -2.34 -16.68
N ILE A 4 -13.83 -1.91 -15.84
CA ILE A 4 -12.39 -2.07 -16.11
C ILE A 4 -12.01 -3.54 -15.94
N SER A 5 -11.46 -4.20 -16.97
CA SER A 5 -10.96 -5.58 -16.84
C SER A 5 -9.73 -5.66 -15.91
N TYR A 6 -9.40 -6.85 -15.42
CA TYR A 6 -8.20 -7.03 -14.59
C TYR A 6 -6.92 -6.67 -15.36
N GLU A 7 -6.86 -7.00 -16.65
CA GLU A 7 -5.74 -6.67 -17.53
C GLU A 7 -5.59 -5.15 -17.71
N GLN A 8 -6.71 -4.45 -17.92
CA GLN A 8 -6.73 -2.99 -17.99
C GLN A 8 -6.30 -2.34 -16.67
N LEU A 9 -6.68 -2.94 -15.54
CA LEU A 9 -6.23 -2.50 -14.22
C LEU A 9 -4.71 -2.70 -14.04
N LEU A 10 -4.18 -3.85 -14.45
CA LEU A 10 -2.73 -4.11 -14.42
C LEU A 10 -1.96 -3.18 -15.35
N GLU A 11 -2.51 -2.83 -16.52
CA GLU A 11 -1.92 -1.85 -17.44
C GLU A 11 -1.81 -0.47 -16.79
N LEU A 12 -2.90 0.01 -16.18
CA LEU A 12 -2.92 1.25 -15.40
C LEU A 12 -1.85 1.23 -14.30
N TYR A 13 -1.78 0.15 -13.53
CA TYR A 13 -0.81 0.02 -12.45
C TYR A 13 0.63 -0.04 -12.95
N ARG A 14 0.90 -0.75 -14.04
CA ARG A 14 2.23 -0.80 -14.66
C ARG A 14 2.66 0.58 -15.15
N LYS A 15 1.73 1.38 -15.72
CA LYS A 15 2.00 2.77 -16.12
C LYS A 15 2.35 3.64 -14.91
N LEU A 16 1.59 3.56 -13.83
CA LEU A 16 1.84 4.33 -12.61
C LEU A 16 3.13 3.93 -11.89
N LEU A 17 3.47 2.64 -11.93
CA LEU A 17 4.69 2.08 -11.35
C LEU A 17 5.95 2.58 -12.07
N ASN A 18 5.90 2.66 -13.40
CA ASN A 18 6.96 3.21 -14.25
C ASN A 18 7.07 4.75 -14.24
N SER A 19 6.09 5.45 -13.65
CA SER A 19 6.11 6.91 -13.62
C SER A 19 7.11 7.44 -12.58
N PRO A 20 7.96 8.43 -12.91
CA PRO A 20 8.82 9.10 -11.93
C PRO A 20 8.08 10.15 -11.09
N SER A 21 6.77 10.30 -11.24
CA SER A 21 6.02 11.32 -10.50
C SER A 21 5.66 10.85 -9.09
N ALA A 22 5.97 11.68 -8.08
CA ALA A 22 5.50 11.46 -6.71
C ALA A 22 3.96 11.40 -6.62
N ALA A 23 3.25 12.18 -7.45
CA ALA A 23 1.80 12.13 -7.52
C ALA A 23 1.31 10.79 -8.10
N ALA A 24 1.98 10.26 -9.13
CA ALA A 24 1.64 8.94 -9.68
C ALA A 24 1.93 7.83 -8.67
N ALA A 25 2.99 7.94 -7.86
CA ALA A 25 3.28 7.01 -6.79
C ALA A 25 2.23 7.02 -5.66
N ARG A 26 1.79 8.21 -5.26
CA ARG A 26 0.67 8.36 -4.32
C ARG A 26 -0.60 7.72 -4.87
N ASP A 27 -0.95 8.07 -6.12
CA ASP A 27 -2.16 7.59 -6.77
C ASP A 27 -2.11 6.05 -6.96
N TYR A 28 -0.95 5.48 -7.28
CA TYR A 28 -0.75 4.04 -7.34
C TYR A 28 -1.01 3.34 -6.00
N GLY A 29 -0.42 3.83 -4.92
CA GLY A 29 -0.66 3.31 -3.56
C GLY A 29 -2.13 3.43 -3.14
N MET A 30 -2.75 4.57 -3.45
CA MET A 30 -4.17 4.80 -3.13
C MET A 30 -5.12 3.94 -3.95
N PHE A 31 -4.88 3.77 -5.26
CA PHE A 31 -5.75 2.96 -6.13
C PHE A 31 -5.59 1.47 -5.85
N THR A 32 -4.37 0.98 -5.62
CA THR A 32 -4.16 -0.41 -5.21
C THR A 32 -4.81 -0.69 -3.86
N TYR A 33 -4.66 0.22 -2.88
CA TYR A 33 -5.35 0.11 -1.59
C TYR A 33 -6.88 0.10 -1.77
N SER A 34 -7.43 1.01 -2.58
CA SER A 34 -8.87 1.09 -2.86
C SER A 34 -9.42 -0.21 -3.46
N THR A 35 -8.62 -0.90 -4.28
CA THR A 35 -9.00 -2.18 -4.88
C THR A 35 -8.98 -3.32 -3.86
N VAL A 36 -7.95 -3.40 -3.00
CA VAL A 36 -7.78 -4.55 -2.09
C VAL A 36 -8.46 -4.39 -0.73
N SER A 37 -8.66 -3.16 -0.25
CA SER A 37 -9.25 -2.89 1.08
C SER A 37 -10.77 -2.87 1.07
N LEU A 38 -11.40 -2.85 -0.12
CA LEU A 38 -12.86 -2.77 -0.31
C LEU A 38 -13.49 -1.50 0.26
N SER A 39 -12.66 -0.56 0.71
CA SER A 39 -13.07 0.68 1.32
C SER A 39 -13.57 1.67 0.26
N ARG A 40 -14.51 2.52 0.65
CA ARG A 40 -15.03 3.59 -0.20
C ARG A 40 -13.97 4.68 -0.36
N SER A 41 -14.08 5.47 -1.42
CA SER A 41 -13.17 6.60 -1.67
C SER A 41 -13.07 7.58 -0.49
N ASN A 42 -14.12 7.77 0.31
CA ASN A 42 -14.05 8.60 1.51
C ASN A 42 -13.26 7.95 2.64
N GLU A 43 -13.40 6.64 2.81
CA GLU A 43 -12.69 5.85 3.82
C GLU A 43 -11.20 5.74 3.49
N VAL A 44 -10.86 5.51 2.21
CA VAL A 44 -9.47 5.40 1.74
C VAL A 44 -8.68 6.70 1.92
N ARG A 45 -9.30 7.85 1.63
CA ARG A 45 -8.62 9.15 1.71
C ARG A 45 -8.28 9.52 3.15
N GLY A 46 -9.15 9.17 4.10
CA GLY A 46 -8.96 9.45 5.52
C GLY A 46 -7.97 8.54 6.23
N VAL A 47 -7.38 7.55 5.55
CA VAL A 47 -6.41 6.65 6.17
C VAL A 47 -5.14 7.41 6.54
N GLY A 48 -4.84 7.46 7.84
CA GLY A 48 -3.56 7.88 8.37
C GLY A 48 -2.52 6.78 8.24
N LEU A 49 -1.24 7.17 8.15
CA LEU A 49 -0.13 6.22 8.23
C LEU A 49 -0.19 5.47 9.58
N THR A 50 -0.55 6.17 10.65
CA THR A 50 -0.71 5.64 12.02
C THR A 50 -1.95 4.75 12.22
N ASP A 51 -2.83 4.61 11.22
CA ASP A 51 -3.95 3.68 11.30
C ASP A 51 -3.56 2.24 10.92
N PHE A 52 -2.43 2.06 10.22
CA PHE A 52 -1.91 0.72 9.93
C PHE A 52 -1.33 0.07 11.19
N VAL A 53 -1.55 -1.24 11.30
CA VAL A 53 -1.10 -2.08 12.41
C VAL A 53 0.00 -3.02 11.92
N ALA A 54 0.87 -3.46 12.84
CA ALA A 54 1.98 -4.37 12.56
C ALA A 54 1.56 -5.52 11.62
N PRO A 55 2.35 -5.80 10.56
CA PRO A 55 2.08 -6.89 9.64
C PRO A 55 1.98 -8.23 10.38
N ARG A 56 1.03 -9.06 10.00
CA ARG A 56 0.81 -10.39 10.57
C ARG A 56 0.96 -11.46 9.51
N LEU A 57 1.72 -12.50 9.84
CA LEU A 57 1.77 -13.71 9.05
C LEU A 57 0.64 -14.63 9.50
N TYR A 58 -0.29 -14.91 8.60
CA TYR A 58 -1.36 -15.87 8.83
C TYR A 58 -0.96 -17.20 8.23
N GLY A 59 -0.75 -18.20 9.08
CA GLY A 59 -0.67 -19.61 8.66
C GLY A 59 -2.08 -20.21 8.60
N GLY A 60 -2.38 -21.01 7.57
CA GLY A 60 -3.61 -21.81 7.52
C GLY A 60 -4.78 -21.24 6.70
N VAL A 61 -4.52 -20.23 5.87
CA VAL A 61 -5.48 -19.72 4.87
C VAL A 61 -4.95 -20.15 3.50
N GLY A 62 -5.28 -21.38 3.09
CA GLY A 62 -4.67 -22.03 1.94
C GLY A 62 -3.36 -22.79 2.26
N PRO A 63 -2.66 -23.34 1.25
CA PRO A 63 -1.48 -24.20 1.40
C PRO A 63 -0.21 -23.49 1.89
N CYS A 64 -0.23 -22.15 2.01
CA CYS A 64 0.94 -21.35 2.37
C CYS A 64 0.60 -20.25 3.39
N PRO A 65 1.58 -19.83 4.22
CA PRO A 65 1.43 -18.62 5.02
C PRO A 65 1.34 -17.36 4.14
N TYR A 66 0.53 -16.37 4.51
CA TYR A 66 0.45 -15.09 3.79
C TYR A 66 0.45 -13.89 4.75
N TRP A 67 1.02 -12.79 4.29
CA TRP A 67 1.14 -11.57 5.07
C TRP A 67 -0.08 -10.67 4.89
N VAL A 68 -0.61 -10.17 6.00
CA VAL A 68 -1.68 -9.18 6.06
C VAL A 68 -1.19 -7.94 6.79
N VAL A 69 -1.49 -6.76 6.26
CA VAL A 69 -1.35 -5.50 6.99
C VAL A 69 -2.76 -5.01 7.36
N PRO A 70 -3.15 -5.09 8.65
CA PRO A 70 -4.41 -4.54 9.12
C PRO A 70 -4.36 -3.00 9.13
N CYS A 71 -5.51 -2.37 8.92
CA CYS A 71 -5.71 -0.94 9.04
C CYS A 71 -6.93 -0.67 9.91
N VAL A 72 -6.79 0.20 10.90
CA VAL A 72 -7.88 0.70 11.72
C VAL A 72 -8.76 1.60 10.85
N VAL A 73 -10.08 1.44 10.95
CA VAL A 73 -11.05 2.32 10.29
C VAL A 73 -11.93 2.93 11.38
N ARG A 74 -11.85 4.26 11.48
CA ARG A 74 -12.55 5.06 12.50
C ARG A 74 -13.79 5.75 11.95
N GLU A 75 -13.83 5.99 10.64
CA GLU A 75 -14.94 6.63 9.95
C GLU A 75 -15.42 5.76 8.79
N ALA A 76 -16.64 5.23 8.90
CA ALA A 76 -17.31 4.53 7.82
C ALA A 76 -18.81 4.79 7.93
N LYS A 77 -19.53 4.75 6.80
CA LYS A 77 -20.97 5.10 6.76
C LYS A 77 -21.83 4.30 7.74
N ASN A 78 -21.40 3.09 8.10
CA ASN A 78 -22.15 2.18 8.95
C ASN A 78 -21.51 1.98 10.34
N LEU A 79 -20.42 2.70 10.65
CA LEU A 79 -19.83 2.70 11.99
C LEU A 79 -20.60 3.67 12.89
N LYS A 80 -20.92 3.24 14.12
CA LYS A 80 -21.41 4.17 15.13
C LYS A 80 -20.25 4.97 15.67
N GLU A 81 -20.54 6.17 16.16
CA GLU A 81 -19.54 6.99 16.84
C GLU A 81 -18.90 6.21 18.01
N GLY A 82 -17.57 6.20 18.06
CA GLY A 82 -16.79 5.46 19.05
C GLY A 82 -16.50 3.99 18.72
N ASP A 83 -17.17 3.41 17.72
CA ASP A 83 -16.84 2.06 17.25
C ASP A 83 -15.54 2.06 16.43
N ILE A 84 -14.73 1.03 16.63
CA ILE A 84 -13.53 0.77 15.81
C ILE A 84 -13.78 -0.50 15.00
N THR A 85 -13.53 -0.43 13.69
CA THR A 85 -13.40 -1.63 12.86
C THR A 85 -12.01 -1.73 12.26
N TYR A 86 -11.70 -2.90 11.74
CA TYR A 86 -10.45 -3.17 11.05
C TYR A 86 -10.76 -3.57 9.61
N THR A 87 -10.04 -2.96 8.68
CA THR A 87 -9.83 -3.52 7.35
C THR A 87 -8.43 -4.13 7.28
N GLY A 88 -8.11 -4.81 6.21
CA GLY A 88 -6.80 -5.38 5.99
C GLY A 88 -6.54 -5.60 4.52
N SER A 89 -5.25 -5.68 4.19
CA SER A 89 -4.81 -6.00 2.83
C SER A 89 -3.85 -7.17 2.89
N GLY A 90 -4.07 -8.16 2.02
CA GLY A 90 -3.16 -9.27 1.83
C GLY A 90 -2.05 -8.90 0.85
N ARG A 91 -0.86 -9.50 1.02
CA ARG A 91 0.26 -9.31 0.07
C ARG A 91 -0.08 -10.00 -1.26
N HIS A 92 -0.59 -9.24 -2.22
CA HIS A 92 -1.04 -9.70 -3.54
C HIS A 92 0.06 -10.43 -4.34
N SER A 93 -0.17 -11.63 -4.89
CA SER A 93 0.84 -12.46 -5.60
C SER A 93 1.55 -11.74 -6.75
N ASN A 94 0.82 -11.01 -7.60
CA ASN A 94 1.40 -10.12 -8.62
C ASN A 94 1.96 -8.83 -7.98
N PRO A 95 3.27 -8.52 -8.10
CA PRO A 95 3.87 -7.31 -7.55
C PRO A 95 3.31 -6.00 -8.15
N ILE A 96 2.78 -6.01 -9.38
CA ILE A 96 2.15 -4.85 -10.04
C ILE A 96 0.82 -4.46 -9.39
N ALA A 97 0.11 -5.40 -8.76
CA ALA A 97 -1.15 -5.12 -8.06
C ALA A 97 -0.97 -5.07 -6.53
N CYS A 98 0.27 -5.13 -6.04
CA CYS A 98 0.54 -5.24 -4.61
C CYS A 98 0.50 -3.88 -3.92
N PHE A 99 -0.57 -3.62 -3.17
CA PHE A 99 -0.67 -2.43 -2.32
C PHE A 99 0.53 -2.28 -1.37
N HIS A 100 1.03 -3.37 -0.78
CA HIS A 100 2.15 -3.30 0.16
C HIS A 100 3.42 -2.70 -0.50
N GLY A 101 3.73 -3.13 -1.74
CA GLY A 101 4.83 -2.58 -2.52
C GLY A 101 4.54 -1.16 -3.01
N ALA A 102 3.31 -0.88 -3.43
CA ALA A 102 2.88 0.45 -3.84
C ALA A 102 3.00 1.49 -2.70
N ALA A 103 2.59 1.12 -1.49
CA ALA A 103 2.72 1.91 -0.28
C ALA A 103 4.19 2.18 0.06
N GLY A 104 5.03 1.13 0.06
CA GLY A 104 6.45 1.28 0.36
C GLY A 104 7.19 2.16 -0.65
N ARG A 105 6.87 2.01 -1.93
CA ARG A 105 7.38 2.88 -3.00
C ARG A 105 7.02 4.33 -2.74
N TYR A 106 5.76 4.62 -2.40
CA TYR A 106 5.37 5.99 -2.08
C TYR A 106 6.09 6.53 -0.84
N LEU A 107 6.25 5.72 0.22
CA LEU A 107 7.00 6.13 1.42
C LEU A 107 8.46 6.43 1.11
N LEU A 108 9.12 5.63 0.25
CA LEU A 108 10.48 5.90 -0.22
C LEU A 108 10.56 7.21 -1.01
N ILE A 109 9.60 7.49 -1.88
CA ILE A 109 9.58 8.75 -2.64
C ILE A 109 9.26 9.94 -1.74
N ARG A 110 8.38 9.76 -0.75
CA ARG A 110 7.93 10.84 0.14
C ARG A 110 9.00 11.22 1.17
N PHE A 111 9.56 10.24 1.86
CA PHE A 111 10.47 10.44 3.01
C PHE A 111 11.92 10.02 2.74
N GLY A 112 12.18 9.29 1.66
CA GLY A 112 13.53 8.90 1.27
C GLY A 112 14.36 10.08 0.78
N LYS A 113 15.68 9.87 0.77
CA LYS A 113 16.68 10.81 0.27
C LYS A 113 17.49 10.14 -0.84
N GLY A 114 18.08 10.92 -1.73
CA GLY A 114 19.03 10.40 -2.74
C GLY A 114 18.44 10.05 -4.10
N TRP A 115 17.18 10.39 -4.38
CA TRP A 115 16.61 10.35 -5.73
C TRP A 115 16.07 11.72 -6.12
N ALA A 116 16.36 12.17 -7.35
CA ALA A 116 16.00 13.51 -7.82
C ALA A 116 14.49 13.80 -7.84
N GLY A 117 13.65 12.75 -7.93
CA GLY A 117 12.19 12.86 -7.84
C GLY A 117 11.62 12.66 -6.43
N ALA A 118 12.45 12.47 -5.41
CA ALA A 118 11.99 12.33 -4.04
C ALA A 118 11.45 13.67 -3.53
N MET A 119 10.35 13.62 -2.79
CA MET A 119 9.81 14.82 -2.13
C MET A 119 10.72 15.27 -0.97
N GLY A 120 11.46 14.33 -0.38
CA GLY A 120 12.40 14.62 0.71
C GLY A 120 11.73 15.20 1.94
N GLN A 121 10.45 14.89 2.17
CA GLN A 121 9.73 15.36 3.35
C GLN A 121 10.40 14.81 4.60
N VAL A 122 10.51 15.64 5.62
CA VAL A 122 10.95 15.20 6.94
C VAL A 122 9.78 14.45 7.57
N PHE A 123 10.06 13.27 8.12
CA PHE A 123 9.05 12.55 8.89
C PHE A 123 8.73 13.35 10.17
N PRO A 124 7.46 13.63 10.50
CA PRO A 124 7.13 14.47 11.65
C PRO A 124 7.62 13.83 12.95
N ASP A 125 8.26 14.63 13.79
CA ASP A 125 8.62 14.24 15.14
C ASP A 125 7.38 14.34 16.05
N PRO A 126 6.90 13.26 16.68
CA PRO A 126 5.73 13.32 17.56
C PRO A 126 6.00 14.00 18.90
N GLU A 127 7.25 14.24 19.30
CA GLU A 127 7.54 15.05 20.49
C GLU A 127 7.34 16.54 20.18
N GLU A 128 7.77 16.98 19.00
CA GLU A 128 7.60 18.38 18.56
C GLU A 128 6.21 18.65 17.96
N ASN A 129 5.66 17.68 17.22
CA ASN A 129 4.43 17.82 16.43
C ASN A 129 3.48 16.61 16.60
N PRO A 130 2.95 16.36 17.82
CA PRO A 130 2.13 15.17 18.11
C PRO A 130 0.84 15.11 17.30
N GLU A 131 0.20 16.24 17.04
CA GLU A 131 -1.03 16.32 16.23
C GLU A 131 -0.76 15.99 14.76
N GLU A 132 0.34 16.50 14.18
CA GLU A 132 0.73 16.21 12.81
C GLU A 132 1.09 14.74 12.64
N PHE A 133 1.84 14.16 13.58
CA PHE A 133 2.17 12.74 13.56
C PHE A 133 0.93 11.85 13.66
N THR A 134 -0.01 12.20 14.56
CA THR A 134 -1.24 11.43 14.74
C THR A 134 -2.12 11.47 13.50
N ASN A 135 -2.21 12.63 12.84
CA ASN A 135 -3.03 12.86 11.66
C ASN A 135 -2.25 12.72 10.34
N LEU A 136 -1.07 12.10 10.37
CA LEU A 136 -0.21 11.98 9.20
C LEU A 136 -0.90 11.15 8.12
N SER A 137 -1.52 11.83 7.16
CA SER A 137 -2.24 11.17 6.06
C SER A 137 -1.31 10.24 5.27
N MET A 138 -1.77 9.04 4.94
CA MET A 138 -1.05 8.16 4.03
C MET A 138 -0.99 8.79 2.63
N TRP A 139 -2.04 9.49 2.20
CA TRP A 139 -2.19 10.06 0.85
C TRP A 139 -2.48 11.57 0.92
N PRO A 140 -1.47 12.41 1.20
CA PRO A 140 -1.67 13.84 1.31
C PRO A 140 -2.09 14.48 -0.03
N GLY A 141 -2.92 15.52 0.09
CA GLY A 141 -3.32 16.41 -0.99
C GLY A 141 -2.23 17.44 -1.32
N PHE A 142 -2.63 18.59 -1.86
CA PHE A 142 -1.72 19.68 -2.21
C PHE A 142 -1.34 20.58 -1.03
N ALA A 143 -2.21 20.67 -0.01
CA ALA A 143 -1.88 21.32 1.26
C ALA A 143 -1.25 20.26 2.18
N ASN A 144 -0.07 20.55 2.74
CA ASN A 144 0.62 19.64 3.65
C ASN A 144 -0.31 19.27 4.83
N GLY A 145 -0.41 17.98 5.14
CA GLY A 145 -1.22 17.47 6.26
C GLY A 145 -2.63 17.01 5.88
N ASP A 146 -3.28 17.67 4.93
CA ASP A 146 -4.64 17.31 4.53
C ASP A 146 -4.68 16.12 3.59
N SER A 147 -5.65 15.23 3.81
CA SER A 147 -5.90 14.11 2.91
C SER A 147 -6.38 14.58 1.54
N ILE A 148 -5.97 13.88 0.48
CA ILE A 148 -6.43 14.19 -0.89
C ILE A 148 -7.97 14.27 -0.95
N CYS A 149 -8.51 15.28 -1.64
CA CYS A 149 -9.96 15.43 -1.76
C CYS A 149 -10.55 14.49 -2.82
N TYR A 150 -11.82 14.13 -2.69
CA TYR A 150 -12.49 13.20 -3.61
C TYR A 150 -12.43 13.68 -5.07
N THR A 151 -12.69 14.97 -5.32
CA THR A 151 -12.68 15.55 -6.67
C THR A 151 -11.30 15.46 -7.32
N GLN A 152 -10.23 15.61 -6.54
CA GLN A 152 -8.87 15.42 -7.01
C GLN A 152 -8.59 13.95 -7.32
N MET A 153 -8.91 13.03 -6.41
CA MET A 153 -8.77 11.59 -6.62
C MET A 153 -9.48 11.13 -7.91
N ALA A 154 -10.74 11.52 -8.09
CA ALA A 154 -11.55 11.13 -9.25
C ALA A 154 -10.99 11.69 -10.57
N ARG A 155 -10.52 12.95 -10.55
CA ARG A 155 -9.87 13.58 -11.72
C ARG A 155 -8.57 12.89 -12.08
N ASN A 156 -7.73 12.58 -11.10
CA ASN A 156 -6.48 11.85 -11.33
C ASN A 156 -6.75 10.48 -11.95
N LEU A 157 -7.69 9.72 -11.39
CA LEU A 157 -8.07 8.41 -11.92
C LEU A 157 -8.55 8.51 -13.38
N LYS A 158 -9.47 9.44 -13.67
CA LYS A 158 -9.94 9.67 -15.06
C LYS A 158 -8.79 10.04 -16.00
N SER A 159 -7.88 10.90 -15.56
CA SER A 159 -6.72 11.29 -16.34
C SER A 159 -5.87 10.07 -16.67
N HIS A 160 -5.49 9.27 -15.67
CA HIS A 160 -4.64 8.09 -15.86
C HIS A 160 -5.29 7.00 -16.72
N LEU A 161 -6.62 6.86 -16.65
CA LEU A 161 -7.37 5.92 -17.49
C LEU A 161 -7.42 6.36 -18.95
N ALA A 162 -7.70 7.64 -19.23
CA ALA A 162 -7.66 8.19 -20.58
C ALA A 162 -6.26 8.01 -21.19
N ASP A 163 -5.25 8.22 -20.37
CA ASP A 163 -3.83 8.00 -20.64
C ASP A 163 -3.45 6.54 -20.97
N CYS A 164 -4.30 5.56 -20.64
CA CYS A 164 -4.16 4.15 -20.99
C CYS A 164 -5.15 3.74 -22.11
N ASN A 165 -5.85 4.69 -22.74
CA ASN A 165 -6.94 4.43 -23.67
C ASN A 165 -8.07 3.56 -23.08
N ILE A 166 -8.28 3.62 -21.76
CA ILE A 166 -9.34 2.89 -21.07
C ILE A 166 -10.57 3.81 -20.99
N GLU A 167 -11.53 3.58 -21.89
CA GLU A 167 -12.82 4.27 -21.85
C GLU A 167 -13.75 3.65 -20.80
N ILE A 168 -14.11 4.43 -19.79
CA ILE A 168 -15.12 4.03 -18.83
C ILE A 168 -16.31 4.99 -18.91
N GLU A 169 -17.49 4.46 -19.28
CA GLU A 169 -18.75 5.21 -19.30
C GLU A 169 -19.13 5.72 -17.90
N THR A 170 -18.70 5.01 -16.86
CA THR A 170 -18.89 5.38 -15.45
C THR A 170 -17.76 4.74 -14.67
N VAL A 171 -16.97 5.51 -13.91
CA VAL A 171 -16.02 4.93 -12.94
C VAL A 171 -16.86 4.28 -11.84
N GLU A 172 -17.34 3.07 -12.10
CA GLU A 172 -17.97 2.25 -11.10
C GLU A 172 -16.93 1.98 -10.02
N ARG A 173 -17.37 2.08 -8.77
CA ARG A 173 -16.57 1.94 -7.57
C ARG A 173 -15.58 0.80 -7.78
N MET A 174 -14.27 1.07 -7.73
CA MET A 174 -13.23 0.02 -7.89
C MET A 174 -13.46 -1.16 -6.90
N GLY A 175 -14.20 -0.94 -5.80
CA GLY A 175 -14.65 -1.99 -4.87
C GLY A 175 -15.89 -2.81 -5.27
N HIS A 176 -16.53 -2.61 -6.44
CA HIS A 176 -17.77 -3.34 -6.80
C HIS A 176 -17.50 -4.79 -7.24
N TRP A 177 -16.34 -5.06 -7.82
CA TRP A 177 -15.92 -6.40 -8.28
C TRP A 177 -15.88 -7.44 -7.15
N LEU A 178 -15.64 -6.99 -5.92
CA LEU A 178 -15.61 -7.82 -4.73
C LEU A 178 -16.91 -7.75 -3.91
N HIS A 179 -17.70 -6.69 -4.05
CA HIS A 179 -18.95 -6.49 -3.31
C HIS A 179 -19.95 -7.64 -3.52
N THR A 180 -20.05 -8.21 -4.73
CA THR A 180 -20.95 -9.33 -5.03
C THR A 180 -20.49 -10.65 -4.40
N ALA A 181 -19.18 -10.93 -4.41
CA ALA A 181 -18.61 -12.11 -3.74
C ALA A 181 -18.69 -12.01 -2.20
N LEU A 182 -18.59 -10.78 -1.67
CA LEU A 182 -18.57 -10.50 -0.23
C LEU A 182 -19.95 -10.28 0.39
N LEU A 183 -20.97 -9.89 -0.38
CA LEU A 183 -22.36 -9.88 0.07
C LEU A 183 -22.85 -11.27 0.49
N GLN A 184 -22.23 -12.34 -0.05
CA GLN A 184 -22.48 -13.72 0.40
C GLN A 184 -21.68 -14.10 1.65
N SER A 185 -20.68 -13.30 2.06
CA SER A 185 -19.84 -13.52 3.25
C SER A 185 -19.95 -12.32 4.20
N TYR A 186 -20.99 -12.30 5.02
CA TYR A 186 -21.22 -11.30 6.06
C TYR A 186 -20.02 -11.24 7.03
N LEU A 187 -19.09 -10.31 6.78
CA LEU A 187 -17.84 -10.13 7.50
C LEU A 187 -18.09 -9.53 8.89
N LYS A 188 -18.34 -10.39 9.88
CA LYS A 188 -18.14 -10.08 11.31
C LYS A 188 -16.86 -10.69 11.89
N PHE A 189 -16.27 -11.66 11.18
CA PHE A 189 -14.93 -12.23 11.44
C PHE A 189 -14.41 -12.66 10.09
N PHE A 190 -13.24 -12.17 9.66
CA PHE A 190 -12.67 -12.41 8.33
C PHE A 190 -12.65 -13.91 7.94
N PRO A 191 -13.59 -14.42 7.11
CA PRO A 191 -13.45 -15.75 6.55
C PRO A 191 -12.32 -15.73 5.53
N VAL A 192 -11.57 -16.81 5.49
CA VAL A 192 -10.46 -17.08 4.55
C VAL A 192 -10.80 -16.63 3.12
N ASP A 193 -11.95 -17.06 2.60
CA ASP A 193 -12.40 -16.74 1.24
C ASP A 193 -12.54 -15.23 0.97
N GLY A 194 -12.97 -14.46 1.98
CA GLY A 194 -13.11 -13.00 1.87
C GLY A 194 -11.77 -12.28 1.84
N LEU A 195 -10.77 -12.78 2.59
CA LEU A 195 -9.40 -12.26 2.57
C LEU A 195 -8.69 -12.59 1.25
N LEU A 196 -8.92 -13.78 0.71
CA LEU A 196 -8.35 -14.21 -0.57
C LEU A 196 -8.96 -13.43 -1.74
N GLY A 197 -10.29 -13.22 -1.73
CA GLY A 197 -10.96 -12.33 -2.68
C GLY A 197 -10.42 -10.89 -2.61
N ALA A 198 -10.31 -10.33 -1.41
CA ALA A 198 -9.77 -8.98 -1.20
C ALA A 198 -8.31 -8.83 -1.69
N GLY A 199 -7.54 -9.92 -1.70
CA GLY A 199 -6.22 -9.98 -2.32
C GLY A 199 -6.21 -10.09 -3.85
N LEU A 200 -7.35 -9.95 -4.54
CA LEU A 200 -7.53 -10.14 -5.99
C LEU A 200 -7.01 -11.50 -6.49
N TRP A 201 -7.25 -12.58 -5.74
CA TRP A 201 -6.82 -13.90 -6.19
C TRP A 201 -7.48 -14.32 -7.50
N PRO A 202 -6.70 -14.76 -8.51
CA PRO A 202 -7.25 -15.49 -9.63
C PRO A 202 -7.99 -16.72 -9.09
N ASN A 203 -9.22 -16.93 -9.54
CA ASN A 203 -10.08 -18.05 -9.16
C ASN A 203 -10.66 -18.06 -7.73
N ALA A 204 -10.54 -16.96 -6.96
CA ALA A 204 -11.18 -16.85 -5.64
C ALA A 204 -12.71 -17.06 -5.73
N ALA A 205 -13.35 -16.55 -6.78
CA ALA A 205 -14.79 -16.72 -7.02
C ALA A 205 -15.18 -18.19 -7.32
N GLN A 206 -14.24 -18.99 -7.83
CA GLN A 206 -14.41 -20.39 -8.20
C GLN A 206 -14.02 -21.35 -7.07
N LYS A 207 -13.52 -20.84 -5.93
CA LYS A 207 -13.02 -21.62 -4.77
C LYS A 207 -11.98 -22.68 -5.13
N GLN A 208 -11.26 -22.48 -6.24
CA GLN A 208 -10.19 -23.38 -6.66
C GLN A 208 -8.91 -22.94 -5.98
N PHE A 209 -8.51 -23.67 -4.94
CA PHE A 209 -7.44 -23.26 -4.02
C PHE A 209 -6.15 -24.07 -4.17
N ASP A 210 -6.07 -24.86 -5.23
CA ASP A 210 -5.16 -26.00 -5.40
C ASP A 210 -3.75 -25.56 -5.87
N HIS A 211 -3.65 -24.33 -6.38
CA HIS A 211 -2.41 -23.70 -6.86
C HIS A 211 -2.05 -22.45 -6.06
N PHE A 212 -2.48 -22.40 -4.79
CA PHE A 212 -2.35 -21.18 -4.02
C PHE A 212 -0.89 -20.87 -3.73
N TRP A 213 -0.45 -19.78 -4.35
CA TRP A 213 0.73 -19.01 -4.00
C TRP A 213 2.05 -19.74 -4.30
N ASP A 214 2.74 -19.26 -5.32
CA ASP A 214 4.18 -19.41 -5.35
C ASP A 214 4.75 -18.41 -4.33
N PRO A 215 5.51 -18.82 -3.30
CA PRO A 215 6.23 -17.88 -2.46
C PRO A 215 7.06 -16.96 -3.36
N ARG A 216 6.72 -15.67 -3.33
CA ARG A 216 7.46 -14.66 -4.11
C ARG A 216 8.94 -14.68 -3.76
N PHE A 217 9.74 -14.19 -4.70
CA PHE A 217 11.15 -13.93 -4.46
C PHE A 217 11.31 -13.02 -3.23
N PHE A 218 11.90 -13.56 -2.15
CA PHE A 218 12.12 -12.82 -0.89
C PHE A 218 13.62 -12.72 -0.58
N PRO A 219 14.40 -11.93 -1.35
CA PRO A 219 15.75 -11.62 -0.94
C PRO A 219 15.71 -10.90 0.41
N ASN A 220 16.68 -11.19 1.26
CA ASN A 220 16.88 -10.42 2.47
C ASN A 220 17.47 -9.06 2.06
N VAL A 221 16.67 -8.00 2.22
CA VAL A 221 17.03 -6.63 1.81
C VAL A 221 17.21 -5.70 3.01
N SER A 222 17.44 -6.24 4.22
CA SER A 222 17.50 -5.45 5.46
C SER A 222 18.51 -4.31 5.38
N ASP A 223 19.71 -4.58 4.87
CA ASP A 223 20.78 -3.57 4.78
C ASP A 223 20.44 -2.46 3.77
N ILE A 224 19.74 -2.83 2.69
CA ILE A 224 19.26 -1.90 1.67
C ILE A 224 18.13 -1.03 2.24
N VAL A 225 17.21 -1.61 3.00
CA VAL A 225 16.14 -0.86 3.69
C VAL A 225 16.75 0.17 4.62
N GLN A 226 17.76 -0.19 5.41
CA GLN A 226 18.44 0.74 6.31
C GLN A 226 19.14 1.87 5.54
N ALA A 227 19.72 1.56 4.38
CA ALA A 227 20.39 2.55 3.54
C ALA A 227 19.43 3.53 2.85
N LEU A 228 18.29 3.04 2.34
CA LEU A 228 17.32 3.86 1.59
C LEU A 228 16.28 4.56 2.48
N ALA A 229 15.98 4.00 3.65
CA ALA A 229 14.98 4.52 4.58
C ALA A 229 15.53 4.63 6.02
N PRO A 230 16.61 5.38 6.26
CA PRO A 230 17.20 5.52 7.59
C PRO A 230 16.23 6.14 8.61
N TRP A 231 15.25 6.92 8.14
CA TRP A 231 14.18 7.50 8.97
C TRP A 231 13.33 6.45 9.70
N ILE A 232 13.31 5.19 9.25
CA ILE A 232 12.62 4.09 9.95
C ILE A 232 13.28 3.81 11.30
N ALA A 233 14.61 3.91 11.39
CA ALA A 233 15.33 3.75 12.64
C ALA A 233 14.98 4.88 13.61
N THR A 234 14.93 6.13 13.11
CA THR A 234 14.49 7.29 13.89
C THR A 234 13.06 7.11 14.39
N LEU A 235 12.15 6.65 13.54
CA LEU A 235 10.76 6.37 13.90
C LEU A 235 10.63 5.31 15.01
N LYS A 236 11.47 4.27 14.99
CA LYS A 236 11.51 3.26 16.05
C LYS A 236 11.90 3.87 17.40
N GLU A 237 12.93 4.72 17.42
CA GLU A 237 13.42 5.37 18.64
C GLU A 237 12.40 6.36 19.21
N ILE A 238 11.81 7.17 18.33
CA ILE A 238 10.71 8.08 18.63
C ILE A 238 9.55 7.35 19.32
N VAL A 239 9.05 6.28 18.69
CA VAL A 239 7.92 5.50 19.21
C VAL A 239 8.26 4.82 20.54
N ARG A 240 9.52 4.42 20.73
CA ARG A 240 10.03 3.91 22.01
C ARG A 240 10.01 5.00 23.09
N GLY A 241 10.40 6.23 22.75
CA GLY A 241 10.38 7.40 23.64
C GLY A 241 8.98 7.75 24.15
N MET A 242 7.95 7.59 23.32
CA MET A 242 6.55 7.85 23.70
C MET A 242 6.03 6.94 24.82
N GLY A 243 6.64 5.78 25.07
CA GLY A 243 6.30 4.90 26.19
C GLY A 243 4.80 4.56 26.27
N ALA A 244 4.16 4.88 27.41
CA ALA A 244 2.75 4.58 27.64
C ALA A 244 1.79 5.44 26.78
N ALA A 245 2.21 6.62 26.32
CA ALA A 245 1.36 7.57 25.59
C ALA A 245 1.06 7.12 24.14
N ALA A 246 1.86 6.24 23.55
CA ALA A 246 1.65 5.77 22.18
C ALA A 246 0.41 4.84 22.08
N THR A 247 -0.45 5.08 21.09
CA THR A 247 -1.51 4.10 20.77
C THR A 247 -0.91 2.79 20.21
N PRO A 248 -1.62 1.65 20.25
CA PRO A 248 -1.09 0.39 19.70
C PRO A 248 -0.66 0.49 18.22
N SER A 249 -1.40 1.24 17.40
CA SER A 249 -1.06 1.45 15.99
C SER A 249 0.18 2.34 15.83
N MET A 250 0.33 3.39 16.65
CA MET A 250 1.57 4.18 16.71
C MET A 250 2.78 3.35 17.12
N ARG A 251 2.62 2.39 18.04
CA ARG A 251 3.72 1.48 18.43
C ARG A 251 4.22 0.63 17.26
N SER A 252 3.33 0.33 16.33
CA SER A 252 3.57 -0.58 15.20
C SER A 252 4.07 0.13 13.94
N ILE A 253 4.03 1.46 13.91
CA ILE A 253 4.24 2.22 12.67
C ILE A 253 5.59 1.97 12.01
N HIS A 254 6.64 1.84 12.82
CA HIS A 254 7.98 1.56 12.32
C HIS A 254 8.07 0.17 11.66
N GLU A 255 7.36 -0.83 12.20
CA GLU A 255 7.29 -2.17 11.62
C GLU A 255 6.50 -2.17 10.30
N VAL A 256 5.40 -1.42 10.25
CA VAL A 256 4.60 -1.23 9.03
C VAL A 256 5.44 -0.56 7.94
N CYS A 257 6.09 0.57 8.24
CA CYS A 257 6.94 1.27 7.30
C CYS A 257 8.10 0.39 6.82
N LYS A 258 8.77 -0.32 7.74
CA LYS A 258 9.82 -1.28 7.40
C LYS A 258 9.32 -2.36 6.45
N TYR A 259 8.16 -2.93 6.74
CA TYR A 259 7.58 -3.98 5.93
C TYR A 259 7.19 -3.47 4.54
N PHE A 260 6.49 -2.36 4.43
CA PHE A 260 6.14 -1.78 3.12
C PHE A 260 7.38 -1.46 2.28
N VAL A 261 8.40 -0.81 2.87
CA VAL A 261 9.65 -0.51 2.15
C VAL A 261 10.38 -1.80 1.73
N THR A 262 10.40 -2.82 2.59
CA THR A 262 10.96 -4.15 2.26
C THR A 262 10.24 -4.73 1.04
N VAL A 263 8.91 -4.74 1.05
CA VAL A 263 8.10 -5.27 -0.05
C VAL A 263 8.34 -4.46 -1.33
N ALA A 264 8.42 -3.13 -1.25
CA ALA A 264 8.68 -2.29 -2.42
C ALA A 264 10.04 -2.56 -3.08
N ILE A 265 11.08 -2.83 -2.28
CA ILE A 265 12.40 -3.20 -2.81
C ILE A 265 12.35 -4.59 -3.45
N GLN A 266 11.72 -5.57 -2.79
CA GLN A 266 11.56 -6.92 -3.32
C GLN A 266 10.78 -6.93 -4.64
N ASP A 267 9.63 -6.25 -4.65
CA ASP A 267 8.76 -6.14 -5.83
C ASP A 267 9.47 -5.37 -6.96
N ALA A 268 10.31 -4.37 -6.64
CA ALA A 268 11.16 -3.74 -7.65
C ALA A 268 12.13 -4.76 -8.24
N LEU A 269 12.93 -5.48 -7.44
CA LEU A 269 13.89 -6.47 -7.95
C LEU A 269 13.24 -7.52 -8.86
N GLU A 270 12.04 -7.99 -8.51
CA GLU A 270 11.25 -8.94 -9.33
C GLU A 270 10.81 -8.33 -10.67
N LEU A 271 10.49 -7.03 -10.69
CA LEU A 271 9.97 -6.30 -11.85
C LEU A 271 11.03 -5.52 -12.64
N ALA A 272 12.32 -5.86 -12.49
CA ALA A 272 13.40 -5.12 -13.13
C ALA A 272 13.31 -5.07 -14.67
N GLU A 273 12.89 -6.16 -15.29
CA GLU A 273 12.72 -6.23 -16.75
C GLU A 273 11.39 -5.61 -17.20
N ASP A 274 10.31 -5.80 -16.44
CA ASP A 274 8.95 -5.36 -16.78
C ASP A 274 8.72 -3.87 -16.54
N THR A 275 9.40 -3.28 -15.55
CA THR A 275 9.23 -1.88 -15.13
C THR A 275 10.55 -1.15 -14.94
N PRO A 276 11.40 -1.07 -15.98
CA PRO A 276 12.77 -0.55 -15.86
C PRO A 276 12.84 0.91 -15.39
N ASN A 277 11.76 1.68 -15.56
CA ASN A 277 11.67 3.08 -15.16
C ASN A 277 11.11 3.27 -13.74
N ASN A 278 10.82 2.18 -13.00
CA ASN A 278 10.36 2.29 -11.62
C ASN A 278 11.43 3.03 -10.76
N PRO A 279 11.08 4.15 -10.11
CA PRO A 279 11.99 4.95 -9.28
C PRO A 279 12.79 4.17 -8.23
N VAL A 280 12.23 3.07 -7.71
CA VAL A 280 12.94 2.23 -6.74
C VAL A 280 14.18 1.59 -7.37
N HIS A 281 14.16 1.24 -8.67
CA HIS A 281 15.36 0.79 -9.38
C HIS A 281 16.42 1.86 -9.42
N ALA A 282 16.05 3.11 -9.76
CA ALA A 282 16.99 4.21 -9.76
C ALA A 282 17.59 4.44 -8.37
N MET A 283 16.80 4.30 -7.30
CA MET A 283 17.30 4.38 -5.91
C MET A 283 18.30 3.25 -5.61
N LEU A 284 18.00 2.02 -6.04
CA LEU A 284 18.86 0.85 -5.84
C LEU A 284 20.18 0.97 -6.60
N LEU A 285 20.13 1.30 -7.90
CA LEU A 285 21.31 1.42 -8.76
C LEU A 285 22.26 2.55 -8.33
N ASN A 286 21.76 3.57 -7.64
CA ASN A 286 22.58 4.65 -7.09
C ASN A 286 23.04 4.39 -5.64
N ASN A 287 22.80 3.19 -5.11
CA ASN A 287 23.10 2.84 -3.73
C ASN A 287 24.31 1.89 -3.63
N ALA A 288 25.41 2.36 -3.04
CA ALA A 288 26.63 1.58 -2.87
C ALA A 288 26.45 0.30 -2.01
N THR A 289 25.43 0.22 -1.14
CA THR A 289 25.11 -1.03 -0.43
C THR A 289 24.48 -2.04 -1.37
N PHE A 290 23.64 -1.62 -2.30
CA PHE A 290 23.06 -2.50 -3.31
C PHE A 290 24.12 -3.04 -4.29
N GLU A 291 25.04 -2.19 -4.76
CA GLU A 291 26.16 -2.63 -5.62
C GLU A 291 26.99 -3.72 -4.95
N ARG A 292 27.27 -3.59 -3.64
CA ARG A 292 27.99 -4.61 -2.87
C ARG A 292 27.23 -5.93 -2.78
N VAL A 293 25.90 -5.88 -2.64
CA VAL A 293 25.04 -7.08 -2.59
C VAL A 293 24.96 -7.76 -3.96
N LEU A 294 25.03 -7.02 -5.07
CA LEU A 294 25.08 -7.59 -6.42
C LEU A 294 26.44 -8.23 -6.76
N ALA A 295 27.52 -7.79 -6.12
CA ALA A 295 28.88 -8.27 -6.38
C ALA A 295 29.24 -9.57 -5.62
N THR A 296 28.37 -10.02 -4.71
CA THR A 296 28.50 -11.27 -3.92
C THR A 296 27.61 -12.36 -4.47
#